data_AF-A0AAV1D5L9-F1
#
_entry.id   AF-A0AAV1D5L9-F1
#
_cell.length_a   1.000
_cell.length_b   1.000
_cell.length_c   1.000
_cell.angle_alpha   90.00
_cell.angle_beta   90.00
_cell.angle_gamma   90.00
#
_symmetry.space_group_name_H-M   'P 1'
#
loop_
_entity.id
_entity.type
_entity.pdbx_description
1 polymer ?
#
loop_
_entity_poly.entity_id
_entity_poly.type
_entity_poly.pdbx_seq_one_letter_code
_entity_poly.pdbx_strand_id
1 'polypeptide(L)'
;MDSVWTDNVVPRTSHFVLAIYFALFFAVARLFLDRFIFRRLATWLLRIGSTSLKINEARKVKITKCSESLWKLAYYASVEFCIIMVIYREPWFKDIEEYFRGWPNQELKPTLILIYMCQCGFYIYSMTALLTWETRRKDFSVMMSHHVVTVILISYSYMTRFFRIGSVVLALHDASDVFLEAAKVFKYSEKEFGASVCFGLFACSWLVLRLVYFPFWVIRSSSYYSADYLNLSEPYPASLYYIFNSMLLTLLVFHIYWWYLISSMIIRQLKNRGKVGEDIRSDSEEDD
;
A
#
# COMPACT_ATOMS: atom_id res chain seq x y z
N MET A 1 23.93 3.38 28.91
CA MET A 1 23.99 2.68 27.61
C MET A 1 23.55 3.69 26.57
N ASP A 2 24.49 4.55 26.17
CA ASP A 2 24.24 5.53 25.13
C ASP A 2 24.11 4.78 23.80
N SER A 3 22.98 4.98 23.14
CA SER A 3 22.59 4.21 21.98
C SER A 3 23.55 4.49 20.83
N VAL A 4 24.10 3.43 20.23
CA VAL A 4 25.00 3.42 19.05
C VAL A 4 24.32 4.00 17.77
N TRP A 5 23.14 4.62 17.90
CA TRP A 5 22.27 5.05 16.81
C TRP A 5 21.93 6.55 16.85
N THR A 6 22.70 7.37 17.56
CA THR A 6 22.49 8.84 17.68
C THR A 6 23.27 9.66 16.66
N ASP A 7 23.56 9.11 15.48
CA ASP A 7 24.12 9.91 14.39
C ASP A 7 22.99 10.35 13.45
N ASN A 8 22.87 11.67 13.23
CA ASN A 8 21.99 12.24 12.22
C ASN A 8 22.40 11.72 10.83
N VAL A 9 21.68 10.72 10.31
CA VAL A 9 22.00 10.12 9.01
C VAL A 9 21.47 11.00 7.90
N VAL A 10 22.33 11.37 6.94
CA VAL A 10 21.90 12.09 5.73
C VAL A 10 21.39 11.08 4.69
N PRO A 11 20.27 11.35 3.96
CA PRO A 11 19.87 10.52 2.83
C PRO A 11 20.98 10.39 1.79
N ARG A 12 21.27 9.16 1.35
CA ARG A 12 22.26 8.86 0.31
C ARG A 12 21.64 7.95 -0.73
N THR A 13 22.08 8.11 -1.98
CA THR A 13 21.68 7.23 -3.09
C THR A 13 22.14 5.79 -2.86
N SER A 14 23.24 5.57 -2.14
CA SER A 14 23.73 4.23 -1.78
C SER A 14 22.73 3.43 -0.94
N HIS A 15 21.80 4.08 -0.22
CA HIS A 15 20.79 3.37 0.54
C HIS A 15 19.78 2.63 -0.34
N PHE A 16 19.57 3.05 -1.60
CA PHE A 16 18.68 2.33 -2.53
C PHE A 16 19.20 0.95 -2.93
N VAL A 17 20.49 0.64 -2.69
CA VAL A 17 20.99 -0.73 -2.81
C VAL A 17 20.22 -1.67 -1.86
N LEU A 18 19.85 -1.18 -0.68
CA LEU A 18 19.02 -1.93 0.26
C LEU A 18 17.61 -2.19 -0.29
N ALA A 19 17.02 -1.23 -1.03
CA ALA A 19 15.73 -1.44 -1.68
C ALA A 19 15.79 -2.56 -2.72
N ILE A 20 16.90 -2.67 -3.47
CA ILE A 20 17.12 -3.78 -4.42
C ILE A 20 17.22 -5.12 -3.67
N TYR A 21 17.96 -5.17 -2.55
CA TYR A 21 18.01 -6.39 -1.73
C TYR A 21 16.65 -6.77 -1.17
N PHE A 22 15.84 -5.79 -0.73
CA PHE A 22 14.47 -6.05 -0.30
C PHE A 22 13.60 -6.57 -1.44
N ALA A 23 13.69 -6.02 -2.65
CA ALA A 23 12.93 -6.50 -3.80
C ALA A 23 13.23 -7.98 -4.11
N LEU A 24 14.52 -8.34 -4.13
CA LEU A 24 14.95 -9.74 -4.32
C LEU A 24 14.50 -10.63 -3.17
N PHE A 25 14.63 -10.15 -1.93
CA PHE A 25 14.16 -10.84 -0.74
C PHE A 25 12.66 -11.14 -0.82
N PHE A 26 11.82 -10.17 -1.21
CA PHE A 26 10.38 -10.38 -1.34
C PHE A 26 10.04 -11.39 -2.43
N ALA A 27 10.77 -11.41 -3.55
CA ALA A 27 10.60 -12.43 -4.58
C ALA A 27 10.91 -13.83 -4.05
N VAL A 28 12.03 -14.01 -3.34
CA VAL A 28 12.42 -15.30 -2.76
C VAL A 28 11.47 -15.71 -1.63
N ALA A 29 11.15 -14.79 -0.73
CA ALA A 29 10.24 -15.01 0.39
C ALA A 29 8.84 -15.38 -0.09
N ARG A 30 8.33 -14.74 -1.14
CA ARG A 30 7.07 -15.10 -1.79
C ARG A 30 7.07 -16.56 -2.20
N LEU A 31 8.07 -17.00 -2.95
CA LEU A 31 8.15 -18.38 -3.46
C LEU A 31 8.29 -19.40 -2.32
N PHE A 32 9.12 -19.08 -1.32
CA PHE A 32 9.33 -19.94 -0.16
C PHE A 32 8.06 -20.08 0.68
N LEU A 33 7.47 -18.96 1.11
CA LEU A 33 6.29 -18.96 1.97
C LEU A 33 5.06 -19.51 1.25
N ASP A 34 4.93 -19.30 -0.06
CA ASP A 34 3.88 -19.95 -0.87
C ASP A 34 3.94 -21.46 -0.78
N ARG A 35 5.15 -22.01 -1.04
CA ARG A 35 5.38 -23.45 -1.10
C ARG A 35 5.17 -24.12 0.26
N PHE A 36 5.64 -23.50 1.33
CA PHE A 36 5.67 -24.13 2.65
C PHE A 36 4.50 -23.75 3.57
N ILE A 37 3.97 -22.53 3.46
CA ILE A 37 3.00 -21.97 4.41
C ILE A 37 1.68 -21.65 3.72
N PHE A 38 1.65 -20.69 2.80
CA PHE A 38 0.39 -20.12 2.31
C PHE A 38 -0.44 -21.10 1.49
N ARG A 39 0.13 -21.97 0.65
CA ARG A 39 -0.65 -23.02 -0.04
C ARG A 39 -1.27 -24.02 0.94
N ARG A 40 -0.55 -24.37 2.01
CA ARG A 40 -1.06 -25.28 3.04
C ARG A 40 -2.19 -24.62 3.82
N LEU A 41 -2.00 -23.37 4.25
CA LEU A 41 -3.02 -22.57 4.93
C LEU A 41 -4.26 -22.35 4.04
N ALA A 42 -4.08 -21.95 2.79
CA ALA A 42 -5.17 -21.78 1.83
C ALA A 42 -5.97 -23.08 1.64
N THR A 43 -5.27 -24.22 1.48
CA THR A 43 -5.94 -25.53 1.36
C THR A 43 -6.72 -25.89 2.62
N TRP A 44 -6.16 -25.61 3.80
CA TRP A 44 -6.82 -25.86 5.09
C TRP A 44 -8.06 -24.96 5.27
N LEU A 45 -7.95 -23.66 4.98
CA LEU A 45 -9.07 -22.71 5.03
C LEU A 45 -10.21 -23.11 4.09
N LEU A 46 -9.88 -23.51 2.85
CA LEU A 46 -10.83 -23.98 1.86
C LEU A 46 -11.47 -25.34 2.22
N ARG A 47 -10.80 -26.20 3.00
CA ARG A 47 -11.39 -27.45 3.51
C ARG A 47 -12.45 -27.19 4.57
N ILE A 48 -12.26 -26.16 5.41
CA ILE A 48 -13.21 -25.81 6.48
C ILE A 48 -14.47 -25.15 5.91
N GLY A 49 -14.36 -24.43 4.80
CA GLY A 49 -15.49 -23.73 4.19
C GLY A 49 -16.34 -24.56 3.22
N SER A 50 -15.80 -25.63 2.64
CA SER A 50 -16.43 -26.29 1.48
C SER A 50 -17.26 -27.54 1.84
N THR A 51 -18.56 -27.49 1.58
CA THR A 51 -19.51 -28.62 1.62
C THR A 51 -19.55 -29.45 0.33
N SER A 52 -18.79 -29.09 -0.72
CA SER A 52 -18.90 -29.72 -2.05
C SER A 52 -17.56 -30.24 -2.59
N LEU A 53 -17.51 -31.57 -2.78
CA LEU A 53 -16.36 -32.37 -3.23
C LEU A 53 -16.14 -32.41 -4.75
N LYS A 54 -16.85 -31.61 -5.58
CA LYS A 54 -16.74 -31.69 -7.05
C LYS A 54 -15.78 -30.65 -7.62
N ILE A 55 -14.49 -31.03 -7.68
CA ILE A 55 -13.40 -30.08 -7.90
C ILE A 55 -12.14 -30.78 -8.45
N ASN A 56 -11.52 -30.23 -9.50
CA ASN A 56 -10.04 -30.22 -9.53
C ASN A 56 -9.48 -28.83 -9.92
N GLU A 57 -9.87 -28.27 -11.07
CA GLU A 57 -9.26 -27.01 -11.56
C GLU A 57 -9.76 -25.74 -10.85
N ALA A 58 -11.07 -25.59 -10.64
CA ALA A 58 -11.63 -24.39 -9.99
C ALA A 58 -11.09 -24.14 -8.56
N ARG A 59 -10.79 -25.20 -7.79
CA ARG A 59 -10.18 -25.04 -6.46
C ARG A 59 -8.69 -24.79 -6.53
N LYS A 60 -7.97 -25.32 -7.52
CA LYS A 60 -6.56 -24.94 -7.71
C LYS A 60 -6.45 -23.44 -7.93
N VAL A 61 -7.34 -22.87 -8.76
CA VAL A 61 -7.43 -21.42 -8.96
C VAL A 61 -7.78 -20.68 -7.66
N LYS A 62 -8.80 -21.12 -6.91
CA LYS A 62 -9.14 -20.53 -5.60
C LYS A 62 -7.98 -20.61 -4.58
N ILE A 63 -7.26 -21.73 -4.51
CA ILE A 63 -6.09 -21.91 -3.64
C ILE A 63 -5.00 -20.90 -4.02
N THR A 64 -4.69 -20.76 -5.31
CA THR A 64 -3.67 -19.81 -5.77
C THR A 64 -4.04 -18.37 -5.41
N LYS A 65 -5.27 -17.92 -5.70
CA LYS A 65 -5.76 -16.58 -5.36
C LYS A 65 -5.78 -16.32 -3.84
N CYS A 66 -6.15 -17.33 -3.04
CA CYS A 66 -6.12 -17.26 -1.58
C CYS A 66 -4.68 -17.17 -1.06
N SER A 67 -3.75 -17.95 -1.61
CA SER A 67 -2.33 -17.91 -1.25
C SER A 67 -1.68 -16.55 -1.57
N GLU A 68 -2.02 -15.97 -2.72
CA GLU A 68 -1.63 -14.61 -3.10
C GLU A 68 -2.14 -13.56 -2.11
N SER A 69 -3.41 -13.66 -1.71
CA SER A 69 -4.01 -12.72 -0.76
C SER A 69 -3.42 -12.87 0.65
N LEU A 70 -3.09 -14.09 1.07
CA LEU A 70 -2.39 -14.33 2.34
C LEU A 70 -0.98 -13.73 2.37
N TRP A 71 -0.24 -13.82 1.25
CA TRP A 71 1.07 -13.16 1.12
C TRP A 71 0.94 -11.65 1.26
N LYS A 72 0.03 -11.02 0.51
CA LYS A 72 -0.19 -9.58 0.55
C LYS A 72 -0.67 -9.14 1.94
N LEU A 73 -1.59 -9.89 2.56
CA LEU A 73 -2.05 -9.62 3.93
C LEU A 73 -0.91 -9.66 4.95
N ALA A 74 -0.06 -10.69 4.90
CA ALA A 74 1.07 -10.82 5.82
C ALA A 74 2.06 -9.65 5.65
N TYR A 75 2.31 -9.25 4.41
CA TYR A 75 3.15 -8.09 4.10
C TYR A 75 2.56 -6.79 4.67
N TYR A 76 1.35 -6.41 4.23
CA TYR A 76 0.74 -5.12 4.61
C TYR A 76 0.54 -5.03 6.13
N ALA A 77 0.10 -6.10 6.78
CA ALA A 77 -0.08 -6.10 8.24
C ALA A 77 1.26 -5.92 8.99
N SER A 78 2.33 -6.55 8.50
CA SER A 78 3.65 -6.44 9.15
C SER A 78 4.25 -5.06 8.96
N VAL A 79 4.17 -4.51 7.75
CA VAL A 79 4.76 -3.21 7.44
C VAL A 79 3.95 -2.07 8.07
N GLU A 80 2.62 -2.16 8.05
CA GLU A 80 1.75 -1.20 8.74
C GLU A 80 2.02 -1.17 10.24
N PHE A 81 2.15 -2.34 10.88
CA PHE A 81 2.52 -2.40 12.28
C PHE A 81 3.89 -1.75 12.55
N CYS A 82 4.90 -2.08 11.74
CA CYS A 82 6.24 -1.54 11.88
C CYS A 82 6.29 -0.02 11.69
N ILE A 83 5.62 0.53 10.68
CA ILE A 83 5.65 1.97 10.40
C ILE A 83 4.96 2.74 11.51
N ILE A 84 3.77 2.32 11.95
CA ILE A 84 3.07 2.95 13.07
C ILE A 84 3.91 2.90 14.35
N MET A 85 4.54 1.76 14.66
CA MET A 85 5.42 1.65 15.83
C MET A 85 6.60 2.63 15.81
N VAL A 86 7.17 2.90 14.63
CA VAL A 86 8.28 3.84 14.47
C VAL A 86 7.81 5.30 14.54
N ILE A 87 6.70 5.65 13.90
CA ILE A 87 6.28 7.05 13.75
C ILE A 87 5.33 7.53 14.85
N TYR A 88 4.65 6.64 15.58
CA TYR A 88 3.59 7.03 16.53
C TYR A 88 4.04 8.00 17.63
N ARG A 89 5.32 7.90 18.05
CA ARG A 89 5.92 8.77 19.08
C ARG A 89 6.50 10.06 18.52
N GLU A 90 6.53 10.21 17.21
CA GLU A 90 7.06 11.40 16.56
C GLU A 90 6.05 12.55 16.62
N PRO A 91 6.48 13.80 16.88
CA PRO A 91 5.56 14.94 16.97
C PRO A 91 4.83 15.17 15.65
N TRP A 92 5.53 14.98 14.53
CA TRP A 92 5.01 15.12 13.19
C TRP A 92 3.99 14.05 12.80
N PHE A 93 3.83 12.95 13.54
CA PHE A 93 2.75 12.00 13.23
C PHE A 93 1.35 12.57 13.50
N LYS A 94 1.23 13.47 14.48
CA LYS A 94 -0.05 14.07 14.88
C LYS A 94 -0.21 15.50 14.37
N ASP A 95 0.90 16.22 14.25
CA ASP A 95 0.91 17.61 13.84
C ASP A 95 1.43 17.76 12.40
N ILE A 96 0.55 18.23 11.53
CA ILE A 96 0.85 18.43 10.10
C ILE A 96 1.79 19.60 9.84
N GLU A 97 1.94 20.54 10.78
CA GLU A 97 2.83 21.70 10.65
C GLU A 97 4.30 21.32 10.84
N GLU A 98 4.54 20.18 11.48
CA GLU A 98 5.88 19.65 11.79
C GLU A 98 6.50 18.88 10.63
N TYR A 99 5.75 18.59 9.55
CA TYR A 99 6.25 17.82 8.41
C TYR A 99 7.46 18.46 7.75
N PHE A 100 7.46 19.78 7.61
CA PHE A 100 8.53 20.54 6.96
C PHE A 100 9.39 21.33 7.95
N ARG A 101 9.05 21.31 9.25
CA ARG A 101 9.82 22.04 10.26
C ARG A 101 11.27 21.55 10.31
N GLY A 102 12.19 22.50 10.23
CA GLY A 102 13.63 22.25 10.23
C GLY A 102 14.17 21.73 8.91
N TRP A 103 13.38 21.70 7.82
CA TRP A 103 13.88 21.39 6.50
C TRP A 103 14.92 22.43 6.05
N PRO A 104 16.04 22.02 5.41
CA PRO A 104 16.42 20.65 5.03
C PRO A 104 17.12 19.85 6.14
N ASN A 105 17.42 20.41 7.30
CA ASN A 105 18.23 19.77 8.36
C ASN A 105 17.41 18.91 9.34
N GLN A 106 16.45 18.15 8.82
CA GLN A 106 15.63 17.25 9.64
C GLN A 106 16.43 16.00 10.06
N GLU A 107 16.24 15.56 11.30
CA GLU A 107 16.77 14.29 11.80
C GLU A 107 16.10 13.10 11.10
N LEU A 108 16.93 12.21 10.55
CA LEU A 108 16.50 10.97 9.91
C LEU A 108 16.98 9.77 10.74
N LYS A 109 16.01 9.04 11.29
CA LYS A 109 16.28 7.86 12.10
C LYS A 109 16.64 6.66 11.22
N PRO A 110 17.64 5.84 11.60
CA PRO A 110 18.03 4.65 10.84
C PRO A 110 16.89 3.63 10.64
N THR A 111 15.99 3.51 11.61
CA THR A 111 14.76 2.68 11.49
C THR A 111 13.85 3.17 10.36
N LEU A 112 13.77 4.48 10.15
CA LEU A 112 12.99 5.06 9.07
C LEU A 112 13.61 4.79 7.70
N ILE A 113 14.94 4.78 7.62
CA ILE A 113 15.67 4.36 6.41
C ILE A 113 15.30 2.92 6.04
N LEU A 114 15.32 2.01 7.02
CA LEU A 114 14.95 0.61 6.79
C LEU A 114 13.51 0.48 6.27
N ILE A 115 12.55 1.19 6.87
CA ILE A 115 11.15 1.18 6.43
C ILE A 115 11.02 1.73 5.00
N TYR A 116 11.66 2.86 4.69
CA TYR A 116 11.64 3.45 3.36
C TYR A 116 12.20 2.51 2.29
N MET A 117 13.35 1.89 2.56
CA MET A 117 13.98 0.98 1.61
C MET A 117 13.19 -0.32 1.48
N CYS A 118 12.61 -0.82 2.57
CA CYS A 118 11.71 -1.98 2.58
C CYS A 118 10.49 -1.72 1.68
N GLN A 119 9.83 -0.57 1.86
CA GLN A 119 8.68 -0.18 1.05
C GLN A 119 9.04 0.02 -0.41
N CYS A 120 10.10 0.77 -0.69
CA CYS A 120 10.59 0.96 -2.05
C CYS A 120 10.88 -0.40 -2.73
N GLY A 121 11.56 -1.30 -2.04
CA GLY A 121 11.86 -2.64 -2.52
C GLY A 121 10.62 -3.48 -2.79
N PHE A 122 9.61 -3.42 -1.92
CA PHE A 122 8.34 -4.11 -2.15
C PHE A 122 7.59 -3.57 -3.36
N TYR A 123 7.52 -2.25 -3.53
CA TYR A 123 6.85 -1.66 -4.70
C TYR A 123 7.59 -2.01 -6.01
N ILE A 124 8.92 -2.05 -6.01
CA ILE A 124 9.73 -2.54 -7.14
C ILE A 124 9.41 -4.02 -7.43
N TYR A 125 9.43 -4.87 -6.42
CA TYR A 125 9.05 -6.28 -6.54
C TYR A 125 7.63 -6.43 -7.10
N SER A 126 6.68 -5.67 -6.58
CA SER A 126 5.28 -5.72 -6.97
C SER A 126 5.07 -5.25 -8.42
N MET A 127 5.85 -4.27 -8.90
CA MET A 127 5.85 -3.90 -10.32
C MET A 127 6.29 -5.06 -11.20
N THR A 128 7.39 -5.72 -10.85
CA THR A 128 7.87 -6.90 -11.59
C THR A 128 6.81 -8.01 -11.55
N ALA A 129 6.22 -8.28 -10.39
CA ALA A 129 5.16 -9.27 -10.23
C ALA A 129 3.93 -8.96 -11.09
N LEU A 130 3.50 -7.69 -11.16
CA LEU A 130 2.41 -7.24 -12.03
C LEU A 130 2.72 -7.46 -13.52
N LEU A 131 3.98 -7.32 -13.93
CA LEU A 131 4.39 -7.53 -15.32
C LEU A 131 4.48 -9.01 -15.70
N THR A 132 4.92 -9.88 -14.78
CA THR A 132 5.32 -11.26 -15.09
C THR A 132 4.39 -12.34 -14.56
N TRP A 133 3.72 -12.13 -13.43
CA TRP A 133 3.04 -13.21 -12.68
C TRP A 133 1.58 -12.91 -12.34
N GLU A 134 1.22 -11.67 -12.01
CA GLU A 134 -0.14 -11.35 -11.59
C GLU A 134 -1.10 -11.32 -12.78
N THR A 135 -2.35 -11.71 -12.52
CA THR A 135 -3.41 -11.67 -13.53
C THR A 135 -3.72 -10.22 -13.90
N ARG A 136 -3.60 -9.91 -15.20
CA ARG A 136 -3.98 -8.60 -15.73
C ARG A 136 -5.49 -8.42 -15.57
N ARG A 137 -5.88 -7.22 -15.13
CA ARG A 137 -7.25 -6.79 -14.90
C ARG A 137 -7.51 -5.51 -15.70
N LYS A 138 -8.77 -5.11 -15.82
CA LYS A 138 -9.17 -3.90 -16.56
C LYS A 138 -8.49 -2.62 -16.09
N ASP A 139 -8.05 -2.56 -14.83
CA ASP A 139 -7.34 -1.42 -14.24
C ASP A 139 -5.80 -1.56 -14.25
N PHE A 140 -5.24 -2.50 -15.02
CA PHE A 140 -3.80 -2.78 -15.07
C PHE A 140 -2.95 -1.52 -15.31
N SER A 141 -3.30 -0.70 -16.31
CA SER A 141 -2.53 0.51 -16.63
C SER A 141 -2.56 1.55 -15.51
N VAL A 142 -3.71 1.70 -14.83
CA VAL A 142 -3.84 2.60 -13.67
C VAL A 142 -3.02 2.07 -12.50
N MET A 143 -3.08 0.76 -12.23
CA MET A 143 -2.29 0.12 -11.18
C MET A 143 -0.79 0.25 -11.46
N MET A 144 -0.33 -0.05 -12.67
CA MET A 144 1.09 0.11 -13.05
C MET A 144 1.55 1.56 -12.89
N SER A 145 0.74 2.52 -13.34
CA SER A 145 1.04 3.96 -13.18
C SER A 145 1.13 4.35 -11.71
N HIS A 146 0.24 3.84 -10.86
CA HIS A 146 0.31 4.04 -9.42
C HIS A 146 1.62 3.50 -8.85
N HIS A 147 2.02 2.27 -9.18
CA HIS A 147 3.28 1.72 -8.68
C HIS A 147 4.50 2.57 -9.10
N VAL A 148 4.54 3.03 -10.36
CA VAL A 148 5.60 3.94 -10.84
C VAL A 148 5.62 5.24 -10.02
N VAL A 149 4.46 5.89 -9.87
CA VAL A 149 4.32 7.14 -9.10
C VAL A 149 4.74 6.92 -7.64
N THR A 150 4.35 5.79 -7.03
CA THR A 150 4.69 5.48 -5.64
C THR A 150 6.19 5.23 -5.45
N VAL A 151 6.86 4.48 -6.33
CA VAL A 151 8.33 4.29 -6.27
C VAL A 151 9.06 5.63 -6.41
N ILE A 152 8.60 6.48 -7.34
CA ILE A 152 9.16 7.83 -7.51
C ILE A 152 8.91 8.66 -6.26
N LEU A 153 7.69 8.68 -5.69
CA LEU A 153 7.36 9.44 -4.48
C LEU A 153 8.18 9.01 -3.26
N ILE A 154 8.35 7.70 -3.04
CA ILE A 154 9.19 7.18 -1.96
C ILE A 154 10.62 7.65 -2.16
N SER A 155 11.16 7.48 -3.37
CA SER A 155 12.54 7.85 -3.68
C SER A 155 12.77 9.36 -3.57
N TYR A 156 11.81 10.13 -4.09
CA TYR A 156 11.82 11.58 -4.10
C TYR A 156 11.75 12.14 -2.69
N SER A 157 10.73 11.75 -1.91
CA SER A 157 10.57 12.22 -0.54
C SER A 157 11.75 11.84 0.35
N TYR A 158 12.41 10.70 0.09
CA TYR A 158 13.63 10.33 0.78
C TYR A 158 14.80 11.28 0.44
N MET A 159 15.06 11.49 -0.85
CA MET A 159 16.20 12.30 -1.31
C MET A 159 16.03 13.79 -1.03
N THR A 160 14.81 14.30 -1.09
CA THR A 160 14.49 15.71 -0.79
C THR A 160 14.28 15.96 0.70
N ARG A 161 14.43 14.94 1.56
CA ARG A 161 14.20 15.02 3.00
C ARG A 161 12.75 15.37 3.37
N PHE A 162 11.77 15.01 2.54
CA PHE A 162 10.35 15.05 2.88
C PHE A 162 9.88 13.73 3.54
N PHE A 163 10.78 13.06 4.27
CA PHE A 163 10.51 11.73 4.80
C PHE A 163 9.46 11.72 5.92
N ARG A 164 9.25 12.83 6.64
CA ARG A 164 8.19 12.93 7.67
C ARG A 164 6.80 12.77 7.04
N ILE A 165 6.47 13.65 6.09
CA ILE A 165 5.21 13.57 5.34
C ILE A 165 5.11 12.27 4.54
N GLY A 166 6.20 11.83 3.89
CA GLY A 166 6.19 10.60 3.12
C GLY A 166 5.97 9.34 3.97
N SER A 167 6.40 9.32 5.24
CA SER A 167 6.09 8.22 6.17
C SER A 167 4.61 8.16 6.51
N VAL A 168 3.97 9.31 6.70
CA VAL A 168 2.52 9.37 6.92
C VAL A 168 1.77 8.94 5.68
N VAL A 169 2.22 9.35 4.48
CA VAL A 169 1.67 8.87 3.21
C VAL A 169 1.72 7.34 3.17
N LEU A 170 2.87 6.72 3.45
CA LEU A 170 3.00 5.25 3.46
C LEU A 170 1.99 4.58 4.42
N ALA A 171 1.91 5.04 5.66
CA ALA A 171 1.01 4.46 6.67
C ALA A 171 -0.48 4.58 6.27
N LEU A 172 -0.89 5.73 5.72
CA LEU A 172 -2.28 5.93 5.30
C LEU A 172 -2.72 4.98 4.18
N HIS A 173 -1.81 4.65 3.28
CA HIS A 173 -2.14 3.82 2.13
C HIS A 173 -2.19 2.34 2.53
N ASP A 174 -1.16 1.85 3.22
CA ASP A 174 -1.06 0.41 3.54
C ASP A 174 -2.14 -0.08 4.50
N ALA A 175 -2.61 0.76 5.44
CA ALA A 175 -3.63 0.40 6.42
C ALA A 175 -4.91 -0.18 5.80
N SER A 176 -5.40 0.43 4.72
CA SER A 176 -6.65 -0.02 4.07
C SER A 176 -6.48 -1.36 3.33
N ASP A 177 -5.27 -1.65 2.82
CA ASP A 177 -5.02 -2.84 2.02
C ASP A 177 -4.98 -4.11 2.90
N VAL A 178 -4.68 -3.98 4.20
CA VAL A 178 -4.85 -5.06 5.19
C VAL A 178 -6.30 -5.58 5.19
N PHE A 179 -7.28 -4.68 5.24
CA PHE A 179 -8.70 -5.06 5.24
C PHE A 179 -9.13 -5.65 3.90
N LEU A 180 -8.60 -5.14 2.78
CA LEU A 180 -8.87 -5.65 1.44
C LEU A 180 -8.43 -7.12 1.29
N GLU A 181 -7.19 -7.42 1.67
CA GLU A 181 -6.64 -8.76 1.55
C GLU A 181 -7.30 -9.73 2.53
N ALA A 182 -7.66 -9.27 3.74
CA ALA A 182 -8.46 -10.06 4.68
C ALA A 182 -9.85 -10.40 4.09
N ALA A 183 -10.53 -9.45 3.45
CA ALA A 183 -11.83 -9.67 2.82
C ALA A 183 -11.73 -10.75 1.71
N LYS A 184 -10.68 -10.69 0.88
CA LYS A 184 -10.42 -11.70 -0.15
C LYS A 184 -10.17 -13.08 0.45
N VAL A 185 -9.36 -13.19 1.50
CA VAL A 185 -9.10 -14.48 2.18
C VAL A 185 -10.40 -15.09 2.72
N PHE A 186 -11.25 -14.31 3.38
CA PHE A 186 -12.55 -14.79 3.84
C PHE A 186 -13.47 -15.17 2.68
N LYS A 187 -13.47 -14.39 1.59
CA LYS A 187 -14.27 -14.68 0.40
C LYS A 187 -13.85 -16.00 -0.26
N TYR A 188 -12.56 -16.24 -0.44
CA TYR A 188 -12.06 -17.50 -0.98
C TYR A 188 -12.32 -18.68 -0.05
N SER A 189 -12.38 -18.46 1.26
CA SER A 189 -12.70 -19.48 2.26
C SER A 189 -14.21 -19.73 2.42
N GLU A 190 -15.06 -19.14 1.57
CA GLU A 190 -16.52 -19.30 1.58
C GLU A 190 -17.18 -18.80 2.90
N LYS A 191 -16.47 -17.94 3.65
CA LYS A 191 -16.94 -17.30 4.89
C LYS A 191 -17.56 -15.94 4.57
N GLU A 192 -18.76 -15.95 4.00
CA GLU A 192 -19.42 -14.74 3.47
C GLU A 192 -19.57 -13.62 4.51
N PHE A 193 -19.96 -13.92 5.75
CA PHE A 193 -20.11 -12.89 6.79
C PHE A 193 -18.79 -12.16 7.07
N GLY A 194 -17.68 -12.91 7.25
CA GLY A 194 -16.36 -12.32 7.45
C GLY A 194 -15.88 -11.51 6.25
N ALA A 195 -16.15 -12.00 5.03
CA ALA A 195 -15.83 -11.30 3.81
C ALA A 195 -16.55 -9.94 3.71
N SER A 196 -17.85 -9.90 4.01
CA SER A 196 -18.65 -8.67 3.98
C SER A 196 -18.22 -7.68 5.06
N VAL A 197 -17.93 -8.14 6.28
CA VAL A 197 -17.43 -7.28 7.36
C VAL A 197 -16.07 -6.66 6.99
N CYS A 198 -15.10 -7.47 6.56
CA CYS A 198 -13.79 -6.97 6.15
C CYS A 198 -13.87 -6.05 4.93
N PHE A 199 -14.76 -6.33 3.96
CA PHE A 199 -14.98 -5.46 2.81
C PHE A 199 -15.59 -4.11 3.21
N GLY A 200 -16.54 -4.11 4.16
CA GLY A 200 -17.08 -2.88 4.74
C GLY A 200 -16.01 -2.04 5.46
N LEU A 201 -15.18 -2.68 6.28
CA LEU A 201 -14.04 -2.02 6.94
C LEU A 201 -13.04 -1.46 5.92
N PHE A 202 -12.72 -2.21 4.87
CA PHE A 202 -11.92 -1.75 3.75
C PHE A 202 -12.51 -0.48 3.13
N ALA A 203 -13.78 -0.49 2.75
CA ALA A 203 -14.44 0.68 2.14
C ALA A 203 -14.43 1.90 3.07
N CYS A 204 -14.77 1.72 4.35
CA CYS A 204 -14.72 2.80 5.34
C CYS A 204 -13.30 3.36 5.50
N SER A 205 -12.29 2.48 5.63
CA SER A 205 -10.89 2.89 5.75
C SER A 205 -10.39 3.62 4.49
N TRP A 206 -10.79 3.18 3.29
CA TRP A 206 -10.45 3.84 2.04
C TRP A 206 -10.99 5.27 2.01
N LEU A 207 -12.27 5.46 2.33
CA LEU A 207 -12.90 6.77 2.36
C LEU A 207 -12.20 7.69 3.36
N VAL A 208 -12.03 7.23 4.61
CA VAL A 208 -11.46 8.06 5.68
C VAL A 208 -9.99 8.37 5.42
N LEU A 209 -9.17 7.39 5.06
CA LEU A 209 -7.72 7.58 4.95
C LEU A 209 -7.32 8.24 3.63
N ARG A 210 -7.87 7.76 2.49
CA ARG A 210 -7.42 8.19 1.15
C ARG A 210 -8.23 9.34 0.54
N LEU A 211 -9.50 9.52 0.94
CA LEU A 211 -10.36 10.60 0.40
C LEU A 211 -10.67 11.71 1.40
N VAL A 212 -10.44 11.50 2.70
CA VAL A 212 -10.60 12.55 3.71
C VAL A 212 -9.23 12.96 4.26
N TYR A 213 -8.53 12.06 4.95
CA TYR A 213 -7.28 12.42 5.61
C TYR A 213 -6.20 12.86 4.61
N PHE A 214 -5.98 12.08 3.55
CA PHE A 214 -4.97 12.39 2.53
C PHE A 214 -5.13 13.78 1.89
N PRO A 215 -6.27 14.18 1.29
CA PRO A 215 -6.39 15.52 0.71
C PRO A 215 -6.43 16.65 1.74
N PHE A 216 -7.19 16.50 2.83
CA PHE A 216 -7.43 17.61 3.75
C PHE A 216 -6.33 17.82 4.80
N TRP A 217 -5.47 16.83 5.05
CA TRP A 217 -4.32 16.95 5.97
C TRP A 217 -2.98 16.86 5.23
N VAL A 218 -2.75 15.81 4.45
CA VAL A 218 -1.43 15.58 3.79
C VAL A 218 -1.21 16.54 2.63
N ILE A 219 -2.13 16.59 1.66
CA ILE A 219 -2.00 17.51 0.51
C ILE A 219 -2.09 18.96 1.00
N ARG A 220 -3.00 19.27 1.92
CA ARG A 220 -3.06 20.60 2.55
C ARG A 220 -1.72 21.00 3.17
N SER A 221 -1.06 20.10 3.91
CA SER A 221 0.27 20.39 4.47
C SER A 221 1.33 20.61 3.40
N SER A 222 1.37 19.73 2.40
CA SER A 222 2.28 19.85 1.27
C SER A 222 2.05 21.11 0.41
N SER A 223 0.83 21.64 0.36
CA SER A 223 0.49 22.82 -0.44
C SER A 223 0.67 24.14 0.32
N TYR A 224 0.25 24.21 1.58
CA TYR A 224 0.28 25.47 2.34
C TYR A 224 1.51 25.57 3.24
N TYR A 225 1.70 24.61 4.14
CA TYR A 225 2.75 24.69 5.15
C TYR A 225 4.15 24.50 4.57
N SER A 226 4.30 23.74 3.48
CA SER A 226 5.61 23.60 2.84
C SER A 226 6.14 24.92 2.26
N ALA A 227 5.25 25.83 1.85
CA ALA A 227 5.61 27.13 1.28
C ALA A 227 6.26 28.07 2.31
N ASP A 228 6.02 27.85 3.60
CA ASP A 228 6.66 28.61 4.69
C ASP A 228 8.13 28.20 4.89
N TYR A 229 8.51 26.99 4.47
CA TYR A 229 9.87 26.46 4.64
C TYR A 229 10.66 26.38 3.33
N LEU A 230 9.98 26.35 2.18
CA LEU A 230 10.58 26.32 0.86
C LEU A 230 10.56 27.73 0.26
N ASN A 231 11.73 28.30 -0.04
CA ASN A 231 11.80 29.58 -0.75
C ASN A 231 11.36 29.41 -2.22
N LEU A 232 10.06 29.60 -2.49
CA LEU A 232 9.49 29.42 -3.83
C LEU A 232 9.95 30.46 -4.86
N SER A 233 10.66 31.51 -4.44
CA SER A 233 11.33 32.42 -5.38
C SER A 233 12.56 31.79 -6.03
N GLU A 234 13.14 30.75 -5.42
CA GLU A 234 14.28 30.04 -5.97
C GLU A 234 13.84 28.86 -6.86
N PRO A 235 14.48 28.64 -8.03
CA PRO A 235 14.08 27.57 -8.95
C PRO A 235 14.12 26.17 -8.34
N TYR A 236 15.10 25.89 -7.47
CA TYR A 236 15.29 24.57 -6.89
C TYR A 236 14.17 24.21 -5.89
N PRO A 237 13.94 24.96 -4.78
CA PRO A 237 12.82 24.69 -3.88
C PRO A 237 11.44 24.76 -4.55
N ALA A 238 11.25 25.66 -5.53
CA ALA A 238 10.03 25.71 -6.32
C ALA A 238 9.80 24.40 -7.08
N SER A 239 10.84 23.86 -7.74
CA SER A 239 10.74 22.56 -8.42
C SER A 239 10.38 21.44 -7.44
N LEU A 240 10.92 21.49 -6.21
CA LEU A 240 10.62 20.51 -5.17
C LEU A 240 9.14 20.49 -4.81
N TYR A 241 8.60 21.69 -4.59
CA TYR A 241 7.20 21.92 -4.26
C TYR A 241 6.28 21.40 -5.37
N TYR A 242 6.48 21.83 -6.61
CA TYR A 242 5.54 21.50 -7.70
C TYR A 242 5.59 20.02 -8.06
N ILE A 243 6.78 19.42 -8.19
CA ILE A 243 6.90 18.00 -8.52
C ILE A 243 6.24 17.13 -7.45
N PHE A 244 6.50 17.40 -6.18
CA PHE A 244 5.93 16.62 -5.08
C PHE A 244 4.41 16.75 -5.01
N ASN A 245 3.87 17.98 -5.04
CA ASN A 245 2.42 18.21 -5.02
C ASN A 245 1.71 17.60 -6.23
N SER A 246 2.30 17.68 -7.44
CA SER A 246 1.73 17.06 -8.63
C SER A 246 1.58 15.54 -8.47
N MET A 247 2.60 14.86 -7.94
CA MET A 247 2.53 13.41 -7.70
C MET A 247 1.49 13.03 -6.64
N LEU A 248 1.35 13.82 -5.56
CA LEU A 248 0.31 13.59 -4.55
C LEU A 248 -1.10 13.78 -5.13
N LEU A 249 -1.29 14.77 -6.00
CA LEU A 249 -2.55 14.99 -6.71
C LEU A 249 -2.84 13.85 -7.70
N THR A 250 -1.82 13.35 -8.41
CA THR A 250 -1.97 12.15 -9.26
C THR A 250 -2.46 10.95 -8.45
N LEU A 251 -1.89 10.71 -7.26
CA LEU A 251 -2.37 9.66 -6.36
C LEU A 251 -3.83 9.87 -5.96
N LEU A 252 -4.23 11.11 -5.62
CA LEU A 252 -5.62 11.42 -5.27
C LEU A 252 -6.58 11.09 -6.43
N VAL A 253 -6.21 11.39 -7.67
CA VAL A 253 -7.01 11.04 -8.86
C VAL A 253 -7.19 9.53 -8.96
N PHE A 254 -6.13 8.74 -8.75
CA PHE A 254 -6.25 7.28 -8.71
C PHE A 254 -7.16 6.80 -7.57
N HIS A 255 -7.10 7.43 -6.38
CA HIS A 255 -7.98 7.07 -5.28
C HIS A 255 -9.46 7.33 -5.55
N ILE A 256 -9.77 8.44 -6.23
CA ILE A 256 -11.13 8.77 -6.66
C ILE A 256 -11.62 7.73 -7.69
N TYR A 257 -10.77 7.36 -8.65
CA TYR A 257 -11.08 6.31 -9.62
C TYR A 257 -11.41 4.98 -8.94
N TRP A 258 -10.57 4.50 -8.03
CA TRP A 258 -10.84 3.25 -7.33
C TRP A 258 -12.03 3.35 -6.38
N TRP A 259 -12.27 4.51 -5.77
CA TRP A 259 -13.46 4.72 -4.95
C TRP A 259 -14.76 4.55 -5.75
N TYR A 260 -14.78 5.00 -7.01
CA TYR A 260 -15.91 4.72 -7.91
C TYR A 260 -16.13 3.21 -8.08
N LEU A 261 -15.05 2.43 -8.27
CA LEU A 261 -15.12 0.97 -8.39
C LEU A 261 -15.57 0.29 -7.09
N ILE A 262 -15.08 0.74 -5.94
CA ILE A 262 -15.47 0.25 -4.62
C ILE A 262 -16.97 0.54 -4.38
N SER A 263 -17.42 1.74 -4.71
CA SER A 263 -18.83 2.14 -4.58
C SER A 263 -19.74 1.30 -5.48
N SER A 264 -19.31 1.03 -6.71
CA SER A 264 -20.01 0.11 -7.63
C SER A 264 -20.12 -1.31 -7.04
N MET A 265 -19.05 -1.80 -6.41
CA MET A 265 -19.05 -3.08 -5.72
C MET A 265 -20.00 -3.09 -4.52
N ILE A 266 -20.05 -2.02 -3.71
CA ILE A 266 -21.01 -1.87 -2.59
C ILE A 266 -22.44 -1.95 -3.11
N ILE A 267 -22.78 -1.23 -4.19
CA ILE A 267 -24.12 -1.26 -4.78
C ILE A 267 -24.49 -2.68 -5.22
N ARG A 268 -23.55 -3.43 -5.84
CA ARG A 268 -23.77 -4.84 -6.20
C ARG A 268 -23.99 -5.72 -4.98
N GLN A 269 -23.24 -5.52 -3.89
CA GLN A 269 -23.42 -6.27 -2.65
C GLN A 269 -24.78 -6.01 -2.00
N LEU A 270 -25.25 -4.75 -1.99
CA LEU A 270 -26.57 -4.40 -1.48
C LEU A 270 -27.68 -5.09 -2.27
N LYS A 271 -27.55 -5.16 -3.60
CA LYS A 271 -28.48 -5.92 -4.46
C LYS A 271 -28.42 -7.43 -4.22
N ASN A 272 -27.25 -7.97 -3.87
CA ASN A 272 -27.01 -9.40 -3.63
C ASN A 272 -27.22 -9.85 -2.18
N ARG A 273 -28.12 -9.19 -1.43
CA ARG A 273 -28.42 -9.50 0.00
C ARG A 273 -27.17 -9.50 0.89
N GLY A 274 -26.23 -8.59 0.63
CA GLY A 274 -25.01 -8.41 1.42
C GLY A 274 -23.87 -9.38 1.11
N LYS A 275 -23.99 -10.22 0.07
CA LYS A 275 -22.91 -11.12 -0.36
C LYS A 275 -21.90 -10.38 -1.24
N VAL A 276 -20.61 -10.58 -0.95
CA VAL A 276 -19.51 -10.06 -1.79
C VAL A 276 -19.57 -10.73 -3.16
N GLY A 277 -19.81 -9.95 -4.23
CA GLY A 277 -19.84 -10.47 -5.60
C GLY A 277 -18.44 -10.77 -6.16
N GLU A 278 -18.37 -11.11 -7.44
CA GLU A 278 -17.10 -11.13 -8.17
C GLU A 278 -16.57 -9.71 -8.42
N ASP A 279 -15.25 -9.58 -8.46
CA ASP A 279 -14.60 -8.28 -8.67
C ASP A 279 -14.94 -7.76 -10.08
N ILE A 280 -15.45 -6.54 -10.17
CA ILE A 280 -15.88 -5.92 -11.43
C ILE A 280 -14.72 -5.68 -12.40
N ARG A 281 -13.47 -5.79 -11.92
CA ARG A 281 -12.24 -5.60 -12.68
C ARG A 281 -11.65 -6.91 -13.19
N SER A 282 -12.07 -8.06 -12.66
CA SER A 282 -11.75 -9.33 -13.30
C SER A 282 -12.48 -9.37 -14.63
N ASP A 283 -11.77 -9.71 -15.70
CA ASP A 283 -12.43 -10.04 -16.96
C ASP A 283 -13.38 -11.20 -16.69
N SER A 284 -14.67 -10.95 -16.90
CA SER A 284 -15.57 -12.04 -17.25
C SER A 284 -15.02 -12.57 -18.57
N GLU A 285 -14.50 -13.80 -18.58
CA GLU A 285 -14.36 -14.57 -19.82
C GLU A 285 -15.76 -14.96 -20.34
N GLU A 286 -16.68 -14.00 -20.39
CA GLU A 286 -18.02 -14.11 -20.94
C GLU A 286 -18.37 -12.70 -21.45
N ASP A 287 -18.14 -12.51 -22.75
CA ASP A 287 -18.99 -11.79 -23.69
C ASP A 287 -18.40 -12.07 -25.09
N ASP A 288 -18.88 -13.17 -25.70
CA ASP A 288 -18.79 -13.67 -27.10
C ASP A 288 -17.49 -13.51 -27.91
#